data_AF-Z9JFI8-F1
#
_entry.id   AF-Z9JFI8-F1
#
_cell.length_a   1.000
_cell.length_b   1.000
_cell.length_c   1.000
_cell.angle_alpha   90.00
_cell.angle_beta   90.00
_cell.angle_gamma   90.00
#
_symmetry.space_group_name_H-M   'P 1'
#
loop_
_entity.id
_entity.type
_entity.pdbx_description
1 polymer ?
#
loop_
_entity_poly.entity_id
_entity_poly.type
_entity_poly.pdbx_seq_one_letter_code
_entity_poly.pdbx_strand_id
1 'polypeptide(L)'
;VAKGGAALTNVGINLSKDVLEGMAASKAYQLGRAEAIAQDAQHLIQKPIGNVVAQQQNYLDNVKGVIGKGNAKDGLVVGGVEFKAIPYDPKVQGGSNKAGNAKVFDSQALTEQQIKNYAQELAGNVPLKEMRPGIYRADLSDGTIVHLRSVSTSQDVTKARWTIDIDNNPSLRDITKETVELKFR
;
A
#
# COMPACT_ATOMS: atom_id res chain seq x y z
N VAL A 1 8.52 -39.14 -65.81
CA VAL A 1 9.81 -38.76 -65.20
C VAL A 1 10.13 -37.31 -65.54
N ALA A 2 9.95 -36.39 -64.60
CA ALA A 2 10.66 -35.10 -64.50
C ALA A 2 10.38 -34.49 -63.12
N LYS A 3 11.46 -34.10 -62.44
CA LYS A 3 11.56 -33.76 -61.02
C LYS A 3 11.07 -32.32 -60.76
N GLY A 4 10.16 -32.14 -59.81
CA GLY A 4 9.83 -30.84 -59.21
C GLY A 4 10.16 -30.86 -57.72
N GLY A 5 11.44 -30.71 -57.37
CA GLY A 5 11.88 -30.55 -55.98
C GLY A 5 11.78 -29.08 -55.58
N ALA A 6 10.74 -28.70 -54.83
CA ALA A 6 10.69 -27.42 -54.15
C ALA A 6 11.60 -27.48 -52.91
N ALA A 7 12.67 -26.69 -52.92
CA ALA A 7 13.50 -26.49 -51.75
C ALA A 7 12.72 -25.67 -50.71
N LEU A 8 12.34 -26.30 -49.60
CA LEU A 8 11.94 -25.59 -48.38
C LEU A 8 13.23 -25.15 -47.68
N THR A 9 13.68 -23.94 -47.92
CA THR A 9 14.73 -23.32 -47.12
C THR A 9 14.14 -22.96 -45.76
N ASN A 10 14.36 -23.82 -44.76
CA ASN A 10 14.21 -23.44 -43.37
C ASN A 10 15.22 -22.33 -43.07
N VAL A 11 14.76 -21.08 -43.07
CA VAL A 11 15.48 -19.97 -42.45
C VAL A 11 15.37 -20.18 -40.94
N GLY A 12 16.20 -21.09 -40.42
CA GLY A 12 16.38 -21.23 -38.98
C GLY A 12 17.02 -19.96 -38.47
N ILE A 13 16.24 -19.10 -37.81
CA ILE A 13 16.78 -17.98 -37.06
C ILE A 13 17.56 -18.59 -35.88
N ASN A 14 18.88 -18.72 -36.04
CA ASN A 14 19.76 -19.07 -34.94
C ASN A 14 19.90 -17.84 -34.04
N LEU A 15 19.07 -17.78 -33.00
CA LEU A 15 19.21 -16.79 -31.94
C LEU A 15 20.45 -17.14 -31.11
N SER A 16 21.28 -16.14 -30.81
CA SER A 16 22.41 -16.35 -29.90
C SER A 16 21.88 -16.71 -28.50
N LYS A 17 22.70 -17.45 -27.75
CA LYS A 17 22.39 -17.83 -26.37
C LYS A 17 21.98 -16.62 -25.52
N ASP A 18 22.67 -15.49 -25.70
CA ASP A 18 22.41 -14.25 -24.96
C ASP A 18 21.02 -13.66 -25.27
N VAL A 19 20.55 -13.77 -26.52
CA VAL A 19 19.20 -13.32 -26.90
C VAL A 19 18.13 -14.21 -26.27
N LEU A 20 18.37 -15.53 -26.25
CA LEU A 20 17.45 -16.48 -25.61
C LEU A 20 17.39 -16.25 -24.09
N GLU A 21 18.52 -15.98 -23.45
CA GLU A 21 18.59 -15.66 -22.03
C GLU A 21 17.90 -14.33 -21.69
N GLY A 22 18.09 -13.29 -22.52
CA GLY A 22 17.39 -12.01 -22.36
C GLY A 22 15.87 -12.14 -22.50
N MET A 23 15.40 -12.95 -23.45
CA MET A 23 13.98 -13.26 -23.62
C MET A 23 13.42 -14.04 -22.43
N ALA A 24 14.15 -15.05 -21.93
CA ALA A 24 13.74 -15.83 -20.76
C ALA A 24 13.65 -14.96 -19.50
N ALA A 25 14.62 -14.05 -19.29
CA ALA A 25 14.61 -13.10 -18.18
C ALA A 25 13.41 -12.13 -18.27
N SER A 26 13.11 -11.61 -19.46
CA SER A 26 11.95 -10.74 -19.66
C SER A 26 10.62 -11.45 -19.38
N LYS A 27 10.50 -12.72 -19.80
CA LYS A 27 9.31 -13.54 -19.56
C LYS A 27 9.15 -13.88 -18.07
N ALA A 28 10.25 -14.20 -17.38
CA ALA A 28 10.26 -14.43 -15.94
C ALA A 28 9.85 -13.19 -15.15
N TYR A 29 10.31 -11.99 -15.55
CA TYR A 29 9.88 -10.73 -14.94
C TYR A 29 8.39 -10.46 -15.12
N GLN A 30 7.85 -10.68 -16.33
CA GLN A 30 6.42 -10.52 -16.60
C GLN A 30 5.56 -11.57 -15.87
N LEU A 31 6.03 -12.82 -15.79
CA LEU A 31 5.38 -13.89 -15.04
C LEU A 31 5.36 -13.58 -13.54
N GLY A 32 6.47 -13.15 -12.95
CA GLY A 32 6.51 -12.76 -11.54
C GLY A 32 5.59 -11.58 -11.21
N ARG A 33 5.45 -10.61 -12.13
CA ARG A 33 4.48 -9.52 -11.98
C ARG A 33 3.04 -10.00 -12.09
N ALA A 34 2.75 -10.91 -13.02
CA ALA A 34 1.42 -11.50 -13.18
C ALA A 34 1.04 -12.40 -11.98
N GLU A 35 2.00 -13.13 -11.40
CA GLU A 35 1.82 -13.95 -10.20
C GLU A 35 1.57 -13.08 -8.96
N ALA A 36 2.30 -11.98 -8.80
CA ALA A 36 2.04 -11.01 -7.74
C ALA A 36 0.64 -10.40 -7.86
N ILE A 37 0.22 -10.02 -9.07
CA ILE A 37 -1.14 -9.52 -9.35
C ILE A 37 -2.20 -10.60 -9.08
N ALA A 38 -1.92 -11.87 -9.44
CA ALA A 38 -2.84 -12.96 -9.21
C ALA A 38 -2.97 -13.32 -7.71
N GLN A 39 -1.89 -13.21 -6.93
CA GLN A 39 -1.92 -13.36 -5.48
C GLN A 39 -2.68 -12.22 -4.81
N ASP A 40 -2.49 -10.98 -5.25
CA ASP A 40 -3.25 -9.81 -4.80
C ASP A 40 -4.75 -9.95 -5.15
N ALA A 41 -5.07 -10.44 -6.35
CA ALA A 41 -6.45 -10.70 -6.76
C ALA A 41 -7.11 -11.83 -5.95
N GLN A 42 -6.40 -12.92 -5.64
CA GLN A 42 -6.90 -13.98 -4.77
C GLN A 42 -7.15 -13.50 -3.33
N HIS A 43 -6.32 -12.58 -2.83
CA HIS A 43 -6.54 -11.96 -1.51
C HIS A 43 -7.79 -11.08 -1.45
N LEU A 44 -8.20 -10.49 -2.59
CA LEU A 44 -9.38 -9.66 -2.74
C LEU A 44 -10.67 -10.45 -3.08
N ILE A 45 -10.57 -11.63 -3.68
CA ILE A 45 -11.73 -12.36 -4.25
C ILE A 45 -12.39 -13.34 -3.27
N GLN A 46 -11.81 -13.66 -2.10
CA GLN A 46 -12.36 -14.71 -1.21
C GLN A 46 -12.33 -14.39 0.29
N LYS A 47 -12.88 -13.25 0.72
CA LYS A 47 -13.22 -13.07 2.15
C LYS A 47 -14.73 -12.96 2.33
N PRO A 48 -15.37 -13.88 3.09
CA PRO A 48 -16.77 -13.71 3.50
C PRO A 48 -16.96 -12.31 4.10
N ILE A 49 -18.07 -11.64 3.80
CA ILE A 49 -18.31 -10.24 4.20
C ILE A 49 -18.13 -10.03 5.72
N GLY A 50 -18.52 -11.01 6.55
CA GLY A 50 -18.30 -10.96 8.00
C GLY A 50 -16.82 -10.96 8.42
N ASN A 51 -15.94 -11.59 7.65
CA ASN A 51 -14.49 -11.60 7.91
C ASN A 51 -13.84 -10.27 7.54
N VAL A 52 -14.35 -9.55 6.54
CA VAL A 52 -13.78 -8.26 6.11
C VAL A 52 -14.00 -7.18 7.15
N VAL A 53 -15.19 -7.10 7.76
CA VAL A 53 -15.50 -6.10 8.81
C VAL A 53 -14.70 -6.37 10.08
N ALA A 54 -14.62 -7.63 10.53
CA ALA A 54 -13.81 -7.99 11.68
C ALA A 54 -12.31 -7.71 11.44
N GLN A 55 -11.82 -7.97 10.22
CA GLN A 55 -10.44 -7.68 9.87
C GLN A 55 -10.16 -6.17 9.79
N GLN A 56 -11.07 -5.39 9.21
CA GLN A 56 -10.99 -3.93 9.23
C GLN A 56 -10.90 -3.39 10.65
N GLN A 57 -11.71 -3.92 11.58
CA GLN A 57 -11.67 -3.50 12.97
C GLN A 57 -10.32 -3.77 13.62
N ASN A 58 -9.66 -4.91 13.31
CA ASN A 58 -8.31 -5.20 13.80
C ASN A 58 -7.29 -4.16 13.30
N TYR A 59 -7.40 -3.71 12.05
CA TYR A 59 -6.54 -2.65 11.52
C TYR A 59 -6.83 -1.30 12.17
N LEU A 60 -8.10 -0.96 12.41
CA LEU A 60 -8.47 0.23 13.15
C LEU A 60 -7.99 0.18 14.60
N ASP A 61 -8.03 -0.98 15.26
CA ASP A 61 -7.53 -1.13 16.63
C ASP A 61 -6.01 -1.02 16.71
N ASN A 62 -5.28 -1.47 15.68
CA ASN A 62 -3.87 -1.19 15.52
C ASN A 62 -3.61 0.32 15.36
N VAL A 63 -4.43 1.03 14.57
CA VAL A 63 -4.37 2.50 14.46
C VAL A 63 -4.67 3.18 15.80
N LYS A 64 -5.74 2.80 16.50
CA LYS A 64 -6.07 3.29 17.87
C LYS A 64 -4.89 3.10 18.80
N GLY A 65 -4.22 1.95 18.66
CA GLY A 65 -3.03 1.61 19.42
C GLY A 65 -1.91 2.61 19.27
N VAL A 66 -1.76 3.31 18.14
CA VAL A 66 -0.67 4.25 17.86
C VAL A 66 -1.08 5.72 17.85
N ILE A 67 -2.36 6.08 17.97
CA ILE A 67 -2.81 7.49 17.98
C ILE A 67 -3.18 8.00 19.37
N GLY A 68 -3.12 9.31 19.55
CA GLY A 68 -3.50 9.99 20.80
C GLY A 68 -2.31 10.57 21.58
N LYS A 69 -2.63 11.43 22.56
CA LYS A 69 -1.67 12.17 23.36
C LYS A 69 -1.12 11.27 24.49
N GLY A 70 0.20 11.10 24.56
CA GLY A 70 0.86 10.40 25.67
C GLY A 70 1.24 8.94 25.40
N ASN A 71 1.78 8.65 24.21
CA ASN A 71 2.39 7.36 23.84
C ASN A 71 1.41 6.20 23.73
N ALA A 72 0.48 6.36 22.79
CA ALA A 72 0.01 5.24 21.99
C ALA A 72 1.22 4.50 21.38
N LYS A 73 1.17 3.16 21.37
CA LYS A 73 2.19 2.19 20.97
C LYS A 73 3.22 2.76 20.00
N ASP A 74 4.48 2.43 20.25
CA ASP A 74 5.61 2.92 19.45
C ASP A 74 5.63 2.38 18.02
N GLY A 75 4.77 1.41 17.66
CA GLY A 75 4.81 0.77 16.35
C GLY A 75 3.45 0.47 15.75
N LEU A 76 3.37 0.63 14.43
CA LEU A 76 2.22 0.25 13.60
C LEU A 76 2.53 -1.04 12.86
N VAL A 77 1.64 -2.04 12.96
CA VAL A 77 1.77 -3.29 12.19
C VAL A 77 1.22 -3.12 10.79
N VAL A 78 2.06 -3.33 9.77
CA VAL A 78 1.68 -3.30 8.35
C VAL A 78 2.20 -4.58 7.68
N GLY A 79 1.30 -5.36 7.07
CA GLY A 79 1.67 -6.63 6.44
C GLY A 79 2.35 -7.63 7.39
N GLY A 80 2.02 -7.58 8.68
CA GLY A 80 2.60 -8.44 9.72
C GLY A 80 3.94 -7.96 10.28
N VAL A 81 4.47 -6.83 9.82
CA VAL A 81 5.73 -6.24 10.31
C VAL A 81 5.42 -4.97 11.10
N GLU A 82 6.02 -4.80 12.27
CA GLU A 82 5.87 -3.60 13.10
C GLU A 82 6.88 -2.51 12.68
N PHE A 83 6.38 -1.30 12.43
CA PHE A 83 7.19 -0.14 12.06
C PHE A 83 7.10 0.92 13.13
N LYS A 84 8.26 1.37 13.62
CA LYS A 84 8.32 2.34 14.70
C LYS A 84 7.90 3.74 14.24
N ALA A 85 7.12 4.40 15.09
CA ALA A 85 6.82 5.81 14.95
C ALA A 85 8.07 6.64 15.29
N ILE A 86 8.35 7.63 14.46
CA ILE A 86 9.31 8.69 14.75
C ILE A 86 8.64 9.62 15.77
N PRO A 87 9.19 9.77 16.99
CA PRO A 87 8.55 10.51 18.06
C PRO A 87 8.46 12.01 17.73
N TYR A 88 7.56 12.71 18.43
CA TYR A 88 7.55 14.17 18.43
C TYR A 88 8.77 14.69 19.18
N ASP A 89 9.56 15.55 18.52
CA ASP A 89 10.61 16.34 19.16
C ASP A 89 10.38 17.82 18.81
N PRO A 90 10.15 18.72 19.79
CA PRO A 90 9.99 20.15 19.52
C PRO A 90 11.22 20.80 18.87
N LYS A 91 12.40 20.17 18.96
CA LYS A 91 13.67 20.67 18.43
C LYS A 91 14.06 20.01 17.10
N VAL A 92 13.43 18.89 16.74
CA VAL A 92 13.72 18.15 15.50
C VAL A 92 12.45 17.99 14.69
N GLN A 93 12.44 18.61 13.50
CA GLN A 93 11.29 18.56 12.62
C GLN A 93 11.15 17.19 11.94
N GLY A 94 9.92 16.84 11.55
CA GLY A 94 9.64 15.67 10.71
C GLY A 94 9.23 14.40 11.45
N GLY A 95 9.13 14.44 12.77
CA GLY A 95 8.50 13.39 13.57
C GLY A 95 6.98 13.52 13.67
N SER A 96 6.38 12.63 14.45
CA SER A 96 4.95 12.67 14.81
C SER A 96 4.58 14.00 15.47
N ASN A 97 3.30 14.40 15.44
CA ASN A 97 2.88 15.66 16.04
C ASN A 97 2.60 15.55 17.56
N LYS A 98 2.61 16.70 18.25
CA LYS A 98 2.34 16.79 19.69
C LYS A 98 0.94 16.33 20.09
N ALA A 99 -0.05 16.54 19.22
CA ALA A 99 -1.44 16.17 19.47
C ALA A 99 -1.68 14.65 19.36
N GLY A 100 -0.81 13.93 18.65
CA GLY A 100 -0.85 12.48 18.52
C GLY A 100 -1.80 11.94 17.45
N ASN A 101 -2.49 12.80 16.70
CA ASN A 101 -3.32 12.40 15.57
C ASN A 101 -2.51 12.22 14.26
N ALA A 102 -1.32 12.83 14.15
CA ALA A 102 -0.42 12.62 13.02
C ALA A 102 0.82 11.83 13.48
N LYS A 103 1.01 10.64 12.93
CA LYS A 103 2.15 9.76 13.20
C LYS A 103 3.00 9.56 11.96
N VAL A 104 4.32 9.67 12.13
CA VAL A 104 5.30 9.40 11.09
C VAL A 104 5.99 8.08 11.41
N PHE A 105 6.08 7.16 10.46
CA PHE A 105 6.71 5.86 10.63
C PHE A 105 7.99 5.75 9.81
N ASP A 106 9.02 5.12 10.39
CA ASP A 106 10.23 4.76 9.65
C ASP A 106 9.96 3.51 8.80
N SER A 107 9.42 3.74 7.61
CA SER A 107 8.82 2.72 6.76
C SER A 107 9.56 2.50 5.44
N GLN A 108 10.87 2.76 5.41
CA GLN A 108 11.66 2.61 4.17
C GLN A 108 11.64 1.17 3.63
N ALA A 109 11.48 0.19 4.51
CA ALA A 109 11.34 -1.22 4.12
C ALA A 109 9.97 -1.56 3.51
N LEU A 110 8.95 -0.70 3.65
CA LEU A 110 7.66 -0.89 3.00
C LEU A 110 7.70 -0.47 1.53
N THR A 111 7.28 -1.40 0.68
CA THR A 111 6.95 -1.11 -0.71
C THR A 111 5.70 -0.23 -0.80
N GLU A 112 5.59 0.50 -1.91
CA GLU A 112 4.38 1.27 -2.21
C GLU A 112 3.11 0.40 -2.22
N GLN A 113 3.20 -0.81 -2.77
CA GLN A 113 2.06 -1.73 -2.84
C GLN A 113 1.60 -2.16 -1.45
N GLN A 114 2.52 -2.41 -0.50
CA GLN A 114 2.16 -2.73 0.88
C GLN A 114 1.42 -1.58 1.56
N ILE A 115 1.83 -0.33 1.33
CA ILE A 115 1.14 0.85 1.88
C ILE A 115 -0.26 1.01 1.25
N LYS A 116 -0.38 0.80 -0.07
CA LYS A 116 -1.67 0.80 -0.79
C LYS A 116 -2.61 -0.29 -0.27
N ASN A 117 -2.10 -1.51 -0.08
CA ASN A 117 -2.85 -2.63 0.47
C ASN A 117 -3.32 -2.32 1.90
N TYR A 118 -2.45 -1.75 2.73
CA TYR A 118 -2.82 -1.34 4.09
C TYR A 118 -3.90 -0.24 4.11
N ALA A 119 -3.84 0.73 3.19
CA ALA A 119 -4.90 1.72 3.03
C ALA A 119 -6.24 1.06 2.62
N GLN A 120 -6.20 0.06 1.73
CA GLN A 120 -7.38 -0.70 1.34
C GLN A 120 -7.95 -1.53 2.51
N GLU A 121 -7.10 -2.11 3.34
CA GLU A 121 -7.49 -2.83 4.54
C GLU A 121 -8.22 -1.93 5.55
N LEU A 122 -7.78 -0.68 5.70
CA LEU A 122 -8.48 0.34 6.49
C LEU A 122 -9.82 0.76 5.89
N ALA A 123 -9.95 0.75 4.56
CA ALA A 123 -11.20 1.01 3.84
C ALA A 123 -12.15 -0.20 3.81
N GLY A 124 -11.71 -1.37 4.28
CA GLY A 124 -12.51 -2.60 4.30
C GLY A 124 -12.89 -3.05 2.88
N ASN A 125 -14.18 -3.28 2.66
CA ASN A 125 -14.73 -3.72 1.38
C ASN A 125 -14.98 -2.56 0.39
N VAL A 126 -14.83 -1.30 0.81
CA VAL A 126 -15.01 -0.15 -0.08
C VAL A 126 -13.70 0.09 -0.83
N PRO A 127 -13.68 -0.03 -2.17
CA PRO A 127 -12.46 0.14 -2.93
C PRO A 127 -11.97 1.59 -2.90
N LEU A 128 -10.67 1.78 -2.72
CA LEU A 128 -10.00 3.06 -2.92
C LEU A 128 -10.04 3.42 -4.42
N LYS A 129 -10.74 4.51 -4.75
CA LYS A 129 -10.82 5.03 -6.13
C LYS A 129 -9.77 6.11 -6.34
N GLU A 130 -9.02 6.03 -7.43
CA GLU A 130 -8.10 7.09 -7.82
C GLU A 130 -8.89 8.31 -8.28
N MET A 131 -8.74 9.41 -7.57
CA MET A 131 -9.40 10.68 -7.90
C MET A 131 -8.57 11.49 -8.90
N ARG A 132 -7.24 11.35 -8.79
CA ARG A 132 -6.20 11.91 -9.65
C ARG A 132 -4.88 11.19 -9.32
N PRO A 133 -3.86 11.28 -10.19
CA PRO A 133 -2.62 10.55 -10.01
C PRO A 133 -2.05 10.67 -8.58
N GLY A 134 -1.93 9.53 -7.91
CA GLY A 134 -1.37 9.45 -6.56
C GLY A 134 -2.29 9.91 -5.43
N ILE A 135 -3.58 10.14 -5.68
CA ILE A 135 -4.59 10.45 -4.65
C ILE A 135 -5.79 9.53 -4.83
N TYR A 136 -6.06 8.73 -3.80
CA TYR A 136 -7.14 7.76 -3.74
C TYR A 136 -8.06 8.04 -2.57
N ARG A 137 -9.35 7.69 -2.71
CA ARG A 137 -10.37 7.92 -1.68
C ARG A 137 -11.36 6.77 -1.61
N ALA A 138 -11.80 6.45 -0.40
CA ALA A 138 -12.94 5.60 -0.11
C ALA A 138 -13.85 6.29 0.92
N ASP A 139 -15.15 6.33 0.63
CA ASP A 139 -16.19 6.84 1.52
C ASP A 139 -17.04 5.66 2.02
N LEU A 140 -17.02 5.41 3.33
CA LEU A 140 -17.67 4.26 3.95
C LEU A 140 -19.05 4.63 4.49
N SER A 141 -19.91 3.64 4.65
CA SER A 141 -21.30 3.83 5.10
C SER A 141 -21.44 4.31 6.54
N ASP A 142 -20.42 4.13 7.37
CA ASP A 142 -20.35 4.64 8.75
C ASP A 142 -19.89 6.11 8.83
N GLY A 143 -19.66 6.74 7.68
CA GLY A 143 -19.16 8.10 7.56
C GLY A 143 -17.64 8.22 7.52
N THR A 144 -16.90 7.12 7.71
CA THR A 144 -15.44 7.12 7.60
C THR A 144 -15.01 7.51 6.20
N ILE A 145 -14.01 8.39 6.11
CA ILE A 145 -13.35 8.71 4.84
C ILE A 145 -11.88 8.31 4.96
N VAL A 146 -11.43 7.42 4.07
CA VAL A 146 -10.02 7.04 3.95
C VAL A 146 -9.44 7.69 2.71
N HIS A 147 -8.41 8.50 2.87
CA HIS A 147 -7.59 9.01 1.77
C HIS A 147 -6.23 8.36 1.78
N LEU A 148 -5.71 8.00 0.60
CA LEU A 148 -4.31 7.66 0.40
C LEU A 148 -3.72 8.68 -0.58
N ARG A 149 -2.62 9.33 -0.21
CA ARG A 149 -1.99 10.37 -1.05
C ARG A 149 -0.47 10.29 -1.04
N SER A 150 0.13 10.48 -2.22
CA SER A 150 1.59 10.61 -2.39
C SER A 150 2.10 12.04 -2.21
N VAL A 151 1.19 13.00 -1.98
CA VAL A 151 1.51 14.41 -1.81
C VAL A 151 0.98 14.96 -0.49
N SER A 152 1.80 15.75 0.19
CA SER A 152 1.45 16.39 1.47
C SER A 152 2.18 17.70 1.67
N THR A 153 1.52 18.69 2.27
CA THR A 153 2.16 19.97 2.64
C THR A 153 3.32 19.78 3.63
N SER A 154 3.29 18.70 4.41
CA SER A 154 4.35 18.31 5.35
C SER A 154 5.36 17.31 4.78
N GLN A 155 5.29 16.98 3.49
CA GLN A 155 6.16 15.99 2.85
C GLN A 155 7.64 16.38 2.93
N ASP A 156 7.98 17.64 2.67
CA ASP A 156 9.37 18.09 2.70
C ASP A 156 10.00 17.98 4.09
N VAL A 157 9.18 18.08 5.13
CA VAL A 157 9.62 18.02 6.52
C VAL A 157 9.62 16.59 7.05
N THR A 158 8.55 15.84 6.81
CA THR A 158 8.38 14.46 7.30
C THR A 158 9.09 13.42 6.44
N LYS A 159 9.39 13.78 5.19
CA LYS A 159 9.90 12.89 4.12
C LYS A 159 8.95 11.73 3.78
N ALA A 160 7.67 11.87 4.11
CA ALA A 160 6.67 10.85 3.83
C ALA A 160 6.46 10.68 2.31
N ARG A 161 6.57 9.44 1.82
CA ARG A 161 6.26 9.06 0.43
C ARG A 161 4.76 8.87 0.21
N TRP A 162 4.07 8.43 1.26
CA TRP A 162 2.63 8.23 1.27
C TRP A 162 2.04 8.67 2.61
N THR A 163 0.84 9.23 2.59
CA THR A 163 0.05 9.53 3.79
C THR A 163 -1.32 8.87 3.64
N ILE A 164 -1.77 8.19 4.70
CA ILE A 164 -3.16 7.75 4.84
C ILE A 164 -3.84 8.71 5.82
N ASP A 165 -4.91 9.36 5.38
CA ASP A 165 -5.78 10.14 6.25
C ASP A 165 -7.04 9.34 6.56
N ILE A 166 -7.44 9.29 7.83
CA ILE A 166 -8.70 8.69 8.28
C ILE A 166 -9.50 9.79 8.96
N ASP A 167 -10.61 10.16 8.33
CA ASP A 167 -11.53 11.17 8.83
C ASP A 167 -12.87 10.54 9.22
N ASN A 168 -13.57 11.18 10.16
CA ASN A 168 -14.92 10.84 10.60
C ASN A 168 -15.16 9.40 11.10
N ASN A 169 -14.10 8.58 11.31
CA ASN A 169 -14.29 7.22 11.79
C ASN A 169 -14.84 7.20 13.23
N PRO A 170 -16.04 6.64 13.48
CA PRO A 170 -16.67 6.66 14.80
C PRO A 170 -15.80 6.04 15.89
N SER A 171 -15.03 5.00 15.57
CA SER A 171 -14.22 4.29 16.56
C SER A 171 -12.95 5.04 16.99
N LEU A 172 -12.49 6.03 16.19
CA LEU A 172 -11.32 6.86 16.51
C LEU A 172 -11.71 8.16 17.24
N ARG A 173 -13.01 8.52 17.23
CA ARG A 173 -13.53 9.79 17.79
C ARG A 173 -13.34 9.93 19.30
N ASP A 174 -13.28 8.82 20.03
CA ASP A 174 -13.00 8.82 21.46
C ASP A 174 -11.54 9.19 21.78
N ILE A 175 -10.63 9.06 20.80
CA ILE A 175 -9.21 9.37 20.95
C ILE A 175 -8.89 10.77 20.40
N THR A 176 -9.46 11.12 19.24
CA THR A 176 -9.21 12.41 18.60
C THR A 176 -10.40 12.89 17.79
N LYS A 177 -10.62 14.20 17.80
CA LYS A 177 -11.59 14.88 16.92
C LYS A 177 -10.96 15.35 15.60
N GLU A 178 -9.64 15.35 15.53
CA GLU A 178 -8.88 15.69 14.32
C GLU A 178 -8.83 14.50 13.37
N THR A 179 -8.58 14.78 12.09
CA THR A 179 -8.19 13.75 11.13
C THR A 179 -6.94 13.01 11.61
N VAL A 180 -6.97 11.69 11.54
CA VAL A 180 -5.79 10.86 11.80
C VAL A 180 -4.94 10.80 10.56
N GLU A 181 -3.65 11.10 10.66
CA GLU A 181 -2.68 11.01 9.57
C GLU A 181 -1.60 9.97 9.88
N LEU A 182 -1.49 8.93 9.05
CA LEU A 182 -0.42 7.94 9.10
C LEU A 182 0.54 8.21 7.94
N LYS A 183 1.76 8.63 8.26
CA LYS A 183 2.76 9.08 7.29
C LYS A 183 3.89 8.05 7.16
N PHE A 184 4.16 7.62 5.94
CA PHE A 184 5.12 6.57 5.63
C PHE A 184 6.36 7.17 4.97
N ARG A 185 7.47 7.27 5.72
CA ARG A 185 8.79 7.71 5.21
C ARG A 185 9.39 6.67 4.26
#